data_AF-A0A2P6VSB4-F1
#
_entry.id   AF-A0A2P6VSB4-F1
#
_cell.length_a   1.000
_cell.length_b   1.000
_cell.length_c   1.000
_cell.angle_alpha   90.00
_cell.angle_beta   90.00
_cell.angle_gamma   90.00
#
_symmetry.space_group_name_H-M   'P 1'
#
loop_
_entity.id
_entity.type
_entity.pdbx_description
1 polymer ?
#
loop_
_entity_poly.entity_id
_entity_poly.type
_entity_poly.pdbx_seq_one_letter_code
_entity_poly.pdbx_strand_id
1 'polypeptide(L)'
;MLSTALAAAGKLLCLTGAMLPADQLGADGPANLRDAIQIAGDAGVRRLAGGSVLLALNQRIHLAQYVRKADSSLTGAFHSHPGPIGEVRGGRPLLYYAPVPPPQLLAPAPVQQQQQQQQGEPSAAQDQQQQQQPSAGAAPSWLPHAAFQRVRGGALAGQRVAIWTLTAGALSPPEALLQQLDGLVLAGSGTGSLSAATLGALAPWTAHLPCVVASRCGCGANHDDFCYRGSLEKYENRGFILRGGYEELNPLQARALLVMRLAALGRALV
;
A
#
# COMPACT_ATOMS: atom_id res chain seq x y z
N MET A 1 -12.75 -1.65 -0.89
CA MET A 1 -14.03 -1.12 -0.35
C MET A 1 -14.92 -0.58 -1.46
N LEU A 2 -14.49 0.51 -2.09
CA LEU A 2 -15.22 1.14 -3.18
C LEU A 2 -15.41 0.17 -4.35
N SER A 3 -14.38 -0.60 -4.71
CA SER A 3 -14.46 -1.60 -5.78
C SER A 3 -15.55 -2.65 -5.55
N THR A 4 -15.73 -3.12 -4.31
CA THR A 4 -16.79 -4.10 -3.97
C THR A 4 -18.18 -3.49 -4.04
N ALA A 5 -18.36 -2.25 -3.56
CA ALA A 5 -19.64 -1.55 -3.66
C ALA A 5 -20.00 -1.25 -5.13
N LEU A 6 -19.01 -0.83 -5.93
CA LEU A 6 -19.15 -0.63 -7.36
C LEU A 6 -19.50 -1.95 -8.08
N ALA A 7 -18.85 -3.06 -7.70
CA ALA A 7 -19.09 -4.39 -8.27
C ALA A 7 -20.52 -4.86 -7.98
N ALA A 8 -20.97 -4.74 -6.73
CA ALA A 8 -22.33 -5.07 -6.32
C ALA A 8 -23.38 -4.24 -7.06
N ALA A 9 -23.07 -2.98 -7.39
CA ALA A 9 -23.96 -2.11 -8.16
C ALA A 9 -23.82 -2.28 -9.69
N GLY A 10 -22.89 -3.11 -10.18
CA GLY A 10 -22.56 -3.20 -11.61
C GLY A 10 -22.07 -1.87 -12.22
N LYS A 11 -21.51 -0.98 -11.38
CA LYS A 11 -21.02 0.36 -11.75
C LYS A 11 -19.50 0.39 -11.75
N LEU A 12 -18.95 1.43 -12.36
CA LEU A 12 -17.54 1.79 -12.25
C LEU A 12 -17.44 3.26 -11.84
N LEU A 13 -16.28 3.65 -11.32
CA LEU A 13 -15.94 5.06 -11.11
C LEU A 13 -14.80 5.42 -12.06
N CYS A 14 -14.99 6.44 -12.89
CA CYS A 14 -13.92 7.00 -13.71
C CYS A 14 -13.53 8.37 -13.14
N LEU A 15 -12.28 8.51 -12.72
CA LEU A 15 -11.68 9.75 -12.27
C LEU A 15 -10.90 10.38 -13.42
N THR A 16 -10.71 11.70 -13.36
CA THR A 16 -9.92 12.46 -14.34
C THR A 16 -9.36 13.73 -13.70
N GLY A 17 -8.57 14.47 -14.47
CA GLY A 17 -7.92 15.70 -14.05
C GLY A 17 -7.25 16.40 -15.23
N ALA A 18 -6.40 17.38 -14.93
CA ALA A 18 -5.63 18.12 -15.92
C ALA A 18 -4.22 18.39 -15.36
N MET A 19 -3.23 18.38 -16.25
CA MET A 19 -1.87 18.85 -15.93
C MET A 19 -1.71 20.35 -16.20
N LEU A 20 -2.50 20.90 -17.12
CA LEU A 20 -2.49 22.31 -17.48
C LEU A 20 -3.66 23.08 -16.83
N PRO A 21 -3.47 24.36 -16.49
CA PRO A 21 -4.55 25.27 -16.11
C PRO A 21 -5.65 25.35 -17.16
N ALA A 22 -6.88 25.60 -16.73
CA ALA A 22 -8.06 25.59 -17.60
C ALA A 22 -8.07 26.72 -18.65
N ASP A 23 -7.38 27.83 -18.37
CA ASP A 23 -7.25 29.01 -19.23
C ASP A 23 -6.03 28.95 -20.17
N GLN A 24 -5.18 27.93 -20.04
CA GLN A 24 -4.02 27.76 -20.90
C GLN A 24 -4.44 27.25 -22.30
N LEU A 25 -3.86 27.83 -23.36
CA LEU A 25 -4.03 27.32 -24.72
C LEU A 25 -3.49 25.88 -24.79
N GLY A 26 -4.34 24.96 -25.29
CA GLY A 26 -4.01 23.54 -25.34
C GLY A 26 -4.22 22.78 -24.02
N ALA A 27 -5.00 23.34 -23.08
CA ALA A 27 -5.37 22.65 -21.85
C ALA A 27 -5.91 21.23 -22.09
N ASP A 28 -5.45 20.28 -21.29
CA ASP A 28 -5.78 18.85 -21.42
C ASP A 28 -7.08 18.47 -20.70
N GLY A 29 -7.53 19.28 -19.74
CA GLY A 29 -8.73 19.05 -18.93
C GLY A 29 -10.01 18.75 -19.72
N PRO A 30 -10.40 19.57 -20.72
CA PRO A 30 -11.60 19.31 -21.51
C PRO A 30 -11.58 17.98 -22.25
N ALA A 31 -10.42 17.58 -22.79
CA ALA A 31 -10.26 16.31 -23.48
C ALA A 31 -10.35 15.14 -22.49
N ASN A 32 -9.63 15.22 -21.36
CA ASN A 32 -9.64 14.20 -20.32
C ASN A 32 -11.05 14.01 -19.72
N LEU A 33 -11.81 15.09 -19.51
CA LEU A 33 -13.19 15.02 -19.01
C LEU A 33 -14.15 14.35 -19.99
N ARG A 34 -14.08 14.73 -21.27
CA ARG A 34 -14.87 14.09 -22.33
C ARG A 34 -14.61 12.58 -22.37
N ASP A 35 -13.35 12.19 -22.33
CA ASP A 35 -12.94 10.79 -22.34
C ASP A 35 -13.45 10.03 -21.11
N ALA A 36 -13.36 10.62 -19.92
CA ALA A 36 -13.88 10.02 -18.68
C ALA A 36 -15.39 9.77 -18.76
N ILE A 37 -16.16 10.71 -19.33
CA ILE A 37 -17.60 10.55 -19.54
C ILE A 37 -17.88 9.41 -20.52
N GLN A 38 -17.14 9.31 -21.62
CA GLN A 38 -17.28 8.22 -22.59
C GLN A 38 -16.99 6.86 -21.97
N ILE A 39 -15.90 6.75 -21.20
CA ILE A 39 -15.54 5.53 -20.47
C ILE A 39 -16.63 5.11 -19.48
N ALA A 40 -17.18 6.06 -18.72
CA ALA A 40 -18.24 5.80 -17.75
C ALA A 40 -19.58 5.39 -18.40
N GLY A 41 -19.88 5.94 -19.59
CA GLY A 41 -21.10 5.64 -20.34
C GLY A 41 -21.05 4.34 -21.16
N ASP A 42 -19.86 3.88 -21.53
CA ASP A 42 -19.69 2.74 -22.43
C ASP A 42 -20.12 1.41 -21.80
N ALA A 43 -21.03 0.70 -22.49
CA ALA A 43 -21.57 -0.57 -22.02
C ALA A 43 -20.55 -1.72 -22.07
N GLY A 44 -19.62 -1.69 -23.03
CA GLY A 44 -18.52 -2.65 -23.15
C GLY A 44 -17.52 -2.50 -22.02
N VAL A 45 -17.12 -1.27 -21.72
CA VAL A 45 -16.26 -0.95 -20.57
C VAL A 45 -16.95 -1.38 -19.27
N ARG A 46 -18.22 -1.03 -19.06
CA ARG A 46 -18.97 -1.43 -17.86
C ARG A 46 -19.07 -2.94 -17.69
N ARG A 47 -19.28 -3.69 -18.79
CA ARG A 47 -19.31 -5.16 -18.77
C ARG A 47 -17.96 -5.76 -18.38
N LEU A 48 -16.86 -5.19 -18.86
CA LEU A 48 -15.51 -5.74 -18.66
C LEU A 48 -14.85 -5.26 -17.36
N ALA A 49 -15.15 -4.04 -16.93
CA ALA A 49 -14.47 -3.34 -15.83
C ALA A 49 -15.43 -2.90 -14.71
N GLY A 50 -16.65 -3.43 -14.66
CA GLY A 50 -17.58 -3.22 -13.55
C GLY A 50 -16.92 -3.55 -12.21
N GLY A 51 -17.14 -2.69 -11.21
CA GLY A 51 -16.44 -2.77 -9.92
C GLY A 51 -15.07 -2.11 -9.87
N SER A 52 -14.58 -1.56 -10.99
CA SER A 52 -13.27 -0.91 -11.02
C SER A 52 -13.35 0.57 -10.72
N VAL A 53 -12.24 1.10 -10.19
CA VAL A 53 -11.94 2.53 -10.20
C VAL A 53 -10.89 2.76 -11.28
N LEU A 54 -11.23 3.61 -12.25
CA LEU A 54 -10.44 3.92 -13.42
C LEU A 54 -9.96 5.38 -13.36
N LEU A 55 -8.86 5.67 -14.03
CA LEU A 55 -8.36 7.03 -14.25
C LEU A 55 -8.21 7.25 -15.76
N ALA A 56 -8.80 8.33 -16.27
CA ALA A 56 -8.77 8.72 -17.67
C ALA A 56 -7.98 10.02 -17.84
N LEU A 57 -6.77 9.91 -18.38
CA LEU A 57 -5.83 11.02 -18.58
C LEU A 57 -5.02 10.77 -19.85
N ASN A 58 -4.83 11.81 -20.65
CA ASN A 58 -4.01 11.76 -21.86
C ASN A 58 -4.40 10.61 -22.81
N GLN A 59 -5.71 10.44 -23.05
CA GLN A 59 -6.31 9.36 -23.84
C GLN A 59 -6.01 7.93 -23.35
N ARG A 60 -5.46 7.74 -22.14
CA ARG A 60 -5.19 6.41 -21.56
C ARG A 60 -6.20 6.08 -20.47
N ILE A 61 -6.54 4.79 -20.38
CA ILE A 61 -7.43 4.25 -19.35
C ILE A 61 -6.56 3.44 -18.38
N HIS A 62 -6.47 3.89 -17.14
CA HIS A 62 -5.67 3.24 -16.12
C HIS A 62 -6.53 2.62 -15.03
N LEU A 63 -6.06 1.52 -14.43
CA LEU A 63 -6.58 1.07 -13.14
C LEU A 63 -6.00 1.92 -12.02
N ALA A 64 -6.86 2.42 -11.13
CA ALA A 64 -6.45 3.28 -10.02
C ALA A 64 -5.38 2.62 -9.12
N GLN A 65 -5.40 1.30 -8.98
CA GLN A 65 -4.42 0.58 -8.17
C GLN A 65 -3.00 0.63 -8.74
N TYR A 66 -2.85 0.74 -10.06
CA TYR A 66 -1.55 0.70 -10.74
C TYR A 66 -1.05 2.07 -11.20
N VAL A 67 -1.94 3.07 -11.30
CA VAL A 67 -1.58 4.39 -11.84
C VAL A 67 -0.83 5.27 -10.85
N ARG A 68 0.20 5.94 -11.33
CA ARG A 68 1.06 6.85 -10.58
C ARG A 68 1.33 8.10 -11.41
N LYS A 69 1.45 9.25 -10.76
CA LYS A 69 2.06 10.42 -11.38
C LYS A 69 3.57 10.24 -11.35
N ALA A 70 4.16 10.05 -12.51
CA ALA A 70 5.59 9.79 -12.74
C ALA A 70 6.37 11.03 -13.18
N ASP A 71 5.69 12.03 -13.71
CA ASP A 71 6.29 13.31 -14.10
C ASP A 71 5.55 14.49 -13.43
N SER A 72 6.27 15.56 -13.09
CA SER A 72 5.69 16.69 -12.37
C SER A 72 4.87 17.62 -13.27
N SER A 73 5.19 17.71 -14.57
CA SER A 73 4.71 18.77 -15.47
C SER A 73 4.17 18.29 -16.82
N LEU A 74 4.61 17.15 -17.34
CA LEU A 74 4.17 16.66 -18.65
C LEU A 74 2.70 16.21 -18.63
N THR A 75 1.95 16.47 -19.71
CA THR A 75 0.55 16.00 -19.87
C THR A 75 0.45 14.48 -19.86
N GLY A 76 1.50 13.78 -20.30
CA GLY A 76 1.66 12.33 -20.19
C GLY A 76 2.17 11.83 -18.84
N ALA A 77 2.05 12.61 -17.76
CA ALA A 77 2.68 12.30 -16.47
C ALA A 77 2.20 11.02 -15.78
N PHE A 78 1.07 10.44 -16.18
CA PHE A 78 0.48 9.31 -15.45
C PHE A 78 0.84 7.99 -16.11
N HIS A 79 1.54 7.13 -15.37
CA HIS A 79 2.00 5.81 -15.82
C HIS A 79 1.40 4.72 -14.94
N SER A 80 1.13 3.57 -15.55
CA SER A 80 0.78 2.35 -14.84
C SER A 80 1.82 1.29 -15.12
N HIS A 81 2.08 0.45 -14.12
CA HIS A 81 2.85 -0.78 -14.31
C HIS A 81 1.90 -1.98 -14.16
N PRO A 82 1.83 -2.91 -15.13
CA PRO A 82 2.67 -3.01 -16.34
C PRO A 82 2.27 -2.06 -17.48
N GLY A 83 1.12 -1.41 -17.40
CA GLY A 83 0.66 -0.44 -18.41
C GLY A 83 -0.78 0.03 -18.16
N PRO A 84 -1.30 0.96 -18.96
CA PRO A 84 -2.73 1.25 -18.98
C PRO A 84 -3.51 0.04 -19.49
N ILE A 85 -4.77 -0.09 -19.07
CA ILE A 85 -5.64 -1.20 -19.46
C ILE A 85 -6.35 -0.97 -20.79
N GLY A 86 -6.22 0.24 -21.32
CA GLY A 86 -6.88 0.66 -22.54
C GLY A 86 -6.57 2.11 -22.85
N GLU A 87 -7.31 2.63 -23.83
CA GLU A 87 -7.17 3.99 -24.34
C GLU A 87 -8.50 4.48 -24.93
N VAL A 88 -8.57 5.77 -25.27
CA VAL A 88 -9.68 6.36 -26.01
C VAL A 88 -9.17 6.81 -27.38
N ARG A 89 -9.65 6.15 -28.44
CA ARG A 89 -9.30 6.45 -29.84
C ARG A 89 -10.51 6.99 -30.59
N GLY A 90 -10.40 8.17 -31.19
CA GLY A 90 -11.50 8.78 -31.94
C GLY A 90 -12.79 8.94 -31.10
N GLY A 91 -12.64 9.20 -29.80
CA GLY A 91 -13.78 9.31 -28.87
C GLY A 91 -14.45 7.97 -28.53
N ARG A 92 -13.76 6.84 -28.71
CA ARG A 92 -14.26 5.51 -28.32
C ARG A 92 -13.30 4.84 -27.35
N PRO A 93 -13.76 4.42 -26.16
CA PRO A 93 -12.97 3.61 -25.25
C PRO A 93 -12.67 2.23 -25.86
N LEU A 94 -11.42 1.81 -25.74
CA LEU A 94 -10.94 0.48 -26.11
C LEU A 94 -10.14 -0.09 -24.94
N LEU A 95 -10.58 -1.22 -24.39
CA LEU A 95 -9.83 -1.98 -23.39
C LEU A 95 -9.00 -3.07 -24.09
N TYR A 96 -7.73 -3.19 -23.72
CA TYR A 96 -6.86 -4.26 -24.20
C TYR A 96 -7.06 -5.56 -23.41
N TYR A 97 -7.37 -5.43 -22.12
CA TYR A 97 -7.60 -6.55 -21.21
C TYR A 97 -8.62 -6.16 -20.14
N ALA A 98 -9.37 -7.16 -19.65
CA ALA A 98 -10.27 -6.97 -18.53
C ALA A 98 -9.45 -6.86 -17.23
N PRO A 99 -9.77 -5.91 -16.34
CA PRO A 99 -9.12 -5.85 -15.05
C PRO A 99 -9.46 -7.09 -14.22
N VAL A 100 -8.43 -7.73 -13.67
CA VAL A 100 -8.62 -8.76 -12.65
C VAL A 100 -9.01 -8.03 -11.35
N PRO A 101 -10.09 -8.44 -10.66
CA PRO A 101 -10.42 -7.88 -9.36
C PRO A 101 -9.20 -7.95 -8.44
N PRO A 102 -8.90 -6.88 -7.67
CA PRO A 102 -7.79 -6.94 -6.73
C PRO A 102 -7.96 -8.17 -5.83
N PRO A 103 -6.86 -8.92 -5.55
CA PRO A 103 -6.93 -10.01 -4.58
C PRO A 103 -7.51 -9.46 -3.28
N GLN A 104 -8.38 -10.24 -2.64
CA GLN A 104 -8.93 -9.82 -1.36
C GLN A 104 -7.76 -9.57 -0.40
N LEU A 105 -7.76 -8.41 0.25
CA LEU A 105 -6.83 -8.11 1.34
C LEU A 105 -7.14 -9.10 2.46
N LEU A 106 -6.46 -10.24 2.46
CA LEU A 106 -6.56 -11.23 3.51
C LEU A 106 -5.84 -10.70 4.76
N ALA A 107 -6.32 -11.11 5.93
CA ALA A 107 -5.52 -11.05 7.14
C ALA A 107 -4.21 -11.81 6.86
N PRO A 108 -3.02 -11.26 7.17
CA PRO A 108 -1.82 -12.07 7.12
C PRO A 108 -1.99 -13.22 8.12
N ALA A 109 -1.52 -14.41 7.74
CA ALA A 109 -1.49 -15.54 8.67
C ALA A 109 -0.70 -15.14 9.91
N PRO A 110 -1.13 -15.53 11.13
CA PRO A 110 -0.34 -15.29 12.33
C PRO A 110 1.07 -15.85 12.10
N VAL A 111 2.09 -15.03 12.40
CA VAL A 111 3.49 -15.46 12.36
C VAL A 111 3.61 -16.60 13.37
N GLN A 112 3.69 -17.84 12.86
CA GLN A 112 4.04 -18.98 13.70
C GLN A 112 5.46 -18.73 14.17
N GLN A 113 5.62 -18.38 15.44
CA GLN A 113 6.92 -18.45 16.09
C GLN A 113 7.36 -19.92 15.99
N GLN A 114 8.17 -20.24 14.99
CA GLN A 114 8.90 -21.48 14.99
C GLN A 114 9.81 -21.42 16.21
N GLN A 115 9.39 -22.09 17.28
CA GLN A 115 10.29 -22.48 18.35
C GLN A 115 11.47 -23.16 17.65
N GLN A 116 12.60 -22.47 17.58
CA GLN A 116 13.85 -23.09 17.23
C GLN A 116 13.99 -24.25 18.21
N GLN A 117 13.72 -25.48 17.74
CA GLN A 117 14.24 -26.66 18.37
C GLN A 117 15.75 -26.52 18.23
N GLN A 118 16.36 -25.89 19.24
CA GLN A 118 17.76 -26.07 19.52
C GLN A 118 17.93 -27.57 19.74
N GLN A 119 18.36 -28.28 18.70
CA GLN A 119 19.08 -29.53 18.87
C GLN A 119 20.43 -29.15 19.47
N GLY A 120 20.42 -28.85 20.77
CA GLY A 120 21.59 -28.82 21.61
C GLY A 120 21.79 -30.21 22.18
N GLU A 121 22.98 -30.76 21.97
CA GLU A 121 23.49 -31.95 22.66
C GLU A 121 23.38 -31.80 24.19
N PRO A 122 23.22 -32.90 24.94
CA PRO A 122 23.13 -32.82 26.39
C PRO A 122 24.52 -32.56 26.96
N SER A 123 24.75 -31.39 27.54
CA SER A 123 25.82 -31.21 28.52
C SER A 123 25.35 -30.36 29.69
N ALA A 124 25.81 -30.78 30.85
CA ALA A 124 25.30 -30.47 32.17
C ALA A 124 25.67 -29.07 32.67
N ALA A 125 25.02 -28.73 33.79
CA ALA A 125 25.28 -27.65 34.73
C ALA A 125 24.42 -26.39 34.58
N GLN A 126 23.74 -26.14 35.70
CA GLN A 126 22.91 -25.01 36.07
C GLN A 126 23.69 -23.69 35.99
N ASP A 127 23.02 -22.60 35.61
CA ASP A 127 22.77 -21.51 36.55
C ASP A 127 21.68 -20.56 36.05
N GLN A 128 20.73 -20.31 36.94
CA GLN A 128 19.57 -19.47 36.73
C GLN A 128 19.93 -18.01 37.02
N GLN A 129 19.84 -17.15 36.01
CA GLN A 129 19.45 -15.75 36.22
C GLN A 129 18.33 -15.42 35.23
N GLN A 130 17.10 -15.51 35.74
CA GLN A 130 15.89 -15.04 35.07
C GLN A 130 15.94 -13.50 34.95
N GLN A 131 16.38 -13.02 33.79
CA GLN A 131 15.92 -11.72 33.31
C GLN A 131 14.60 -11.95 32.57
N GLN A 132 13.50 -11.53 33.21
CA GLN A 132 12.17 -11.52 32.62
C GLN A 132 12.18 -10.63 31.37
N GLN A 133 12.22 -11.26 30.20
CA GLN A 133 11.85 -10.61 28.95
C GLN A 133 10.34 -10.30 29.00
N PRO A 134 9.89 -9.07 28.69
CA PRO A 134 8.47 -8.80 28.57
C PRO A 134 7.91 -9.65 27.43
N SER A 135 6.83 -10.39 27.73
CA SER A 135 6.06 -11.17 26.76
C SER A 135 5.64 -10.26 25.61
N ALA A 136 6.22 -10.50 24.42
CA ALA A 136 5.86 -9.77 23.20
C ALA A 136 4.36 -9.96 22.92
N GLY A 137 3.60 -8.86 22.98
CA GLY A 137 2.20 -8.84 22.62
C GLY A 137 2.02 -9.37 21.20
N ALA A 138 1.04 -10.27 21.02
CA ALA A 138 0.71 -10.82 19.71
C ALA A 138 0.41 -9.66 18.73
N ALA A 139 1.13 -9.60 17.61
CA ALA A 139 0.85 -8.65 16.55
C ALA A 139 -0.64 -8.75 16.15
N PRO A 140 -1.34 -7.62 15.92
CA PRO A 140 -2.78 -7.62 15.71
C PRO A 140 -3.16 -8.48 14.49
N SER A 141 -4.21 -9.29 14.64
CA SER A 141 -4.83 -10.02 13.53
C SER A 141 -5.48 -9.01 12.59
N TRP A 142 -4.81 -8.68 11.48
CA TRP A 142 -5.29 -7.63 10.58
C TRP A 142 -6.63 -7.99 9.93
N LEU A 143 -7.47 -6.96 9.72
CA LEU A 143 -8.87 -7.13 9.35
C LEU A 143 -9.10 -7.61 7.90
N PRO A 144 -10.14 -8.43 7.64
CA PRO A 144 -10.58 -8.76 6.29
C PRO A 144 -11.24 -7.55 5.57
N HIS A 145 -11.37 -7.64 4.25
CA HIS A 145 -11.98 -6.60 3.40
C HIS A 145 -13.36 -6.10 3.89
N ALA A 146 -14.15 -6.96 4.55
CA ALA A 146 -15.46 -6.62 5.11
C ALA A 146 -15.38 -5.57 6.25
N ALA A 147 -14.33 -5.58 7.07
CA ALA A 147 -14.25 -4.70 8.22
C ALA A 147 -14.12 -3.23 7.85
N PHE A 148 -13.57 -2.96 6.66
CA PHE A 148 -13.45 -1.61 6.15
C PHE A 148 -14.81 -0.96 5.90
N GLN A 149 -15.88 -1.72 5.60
CA GLN A 149 -17.23 -1.16 5.33
C GLN A 149 -17.78 -0.34 6.50
N ARG A 150 -17.19 -0.49 7.69
CA ARG A 150 -17.52 0.23 8.92
C ARG A 150 -16.80 1.58 9.04
N VAL A 151 -15.81 1.87 8.20
CA VAL A 151 -15.07 3.14 8.20
C VAL A 151 -16.03 4.28 7.84
N ARG A 152 -16.10 5.28 8.71
CA ARG A 152 -16.83 6.54 8.49
C ARG A 152 -15.85 7.66 8.21
N GLY A 153 -16.27 8.69 7.47
CA GLY A 153 -15.38 9.79 7.03
C GLY A 153 -14.60 10.46 8.18
N GLY A 154 -15.24 10.68 9.33
CA GLY A 154 -14.57 11.24 10.51
C GLY A 154 -13.48 10.35 11.13
N ALA A 155 -13.56 9.03 10.95
CA ALA A 155 -12.56 8.09 11.47
C ALA A 155 -11.23 8.14 10.70
N LEU A 156 -11.23 8.69 9.47
CA LEU A 156 -10.01 8.83 8.66
C LEU A 156 -9.16 10.02 9.08
N ALA A 157 -9.79 11.13 9.45
CA ALA A 157 -9.11 12.39 9.77
C ALA A 157 -8.27 12.31 11.06
N GLY A 158 -8.56 11.35 11.94
CA GLY A 158 -7.86 11.17 13.21
C GLY A 158 -6.58 10.32 13.14
N GLN A 159 -6.29 9.68 12.00
CA GLN A 159 -5.16 8.74 11.89
C GLN A 159 -3.87 9.45 11.48
N ARG A 160 -2.90 9.44 12.39
CA ARG A 160 -1.57 10.04 12.23
C ARG A 160 -0.61 9.00 11.66
N VAL A 161 -0.67 8.80 10.34
CA VAL A 161 0.24 7.89 9.64
C VAL A 161 1.27 8.68 8.85
N ALA A 162 2.55 8.50 9.17
CA ALA A 162 3.66 9.13 8.47
C ALA A 162 4.25 8.24 7.37
N ILE A 163 4.86 8.86 6.35
CA ILE A 163 5.82 8.21 5.45
C ILE A 163 7.19 8.75 5.80
N TRP A 164 8.12 7.85 6.12
CA TRP A 164 9.52 8.19 6.33
C TRP A 164 10.35 7.66 5.16
N THR A 165 10.85 8.59 4.34
CA THR A 165 11.62 8.24 3.14
C THR A 165 13.09 8.06 3.49
N LEU A 166 13.63 6.90 3.14
CA LEU A 166 15.03 6.59 3.38
C LEU A 166 15.89 6.95 2.17
N THR A 167 16.95 7.69 2.45
CA THR A 167 17.98 8.13 1.50
C THR A 167 19.35 7.83 2.07
N ALA A 168 20.41 8.06 1.28
CA ALA A 168 21.76 8.02 1.81
C ALA A 168 21.89 9.02 2.97
N GLY A 169 22.46 8.57 4.10
CA GLY A 169 22.63 9.40 5.30
C GLY A 169 21.33 9.73 6.05
N ALA A 170 20.19 9.12 5.71
CA ALA A 170 18.93 9.40 6.40
C ALA A 170 19.01 9.00 7.88
N LEU A 171 18.62 9.93 8.75
CA LEU A 171 18.44 9.68 10.17
C LEU A 171 17.20 8.82 10.40
N SER A 172 17.20 8.08 11.51
CA SER A 172 15.98 7.42 11.98
C SER A 172 14.98 8.48 12.45
N PRO A 173 13.66 8.23 12.33
CA PRO A 173 12.64 9.12 12.87
C PRO A 173 12.90 9.40 14.36
N PRO A 174 12.81 10.66 14.83
CA PRO A 174 12.95 10.97 16.24
C PRO A 174 11.88 10.27 17.08
N GLU A 175 12.24 9.84 18.29
CA GLU A 175 11.35 9.13 19.18
C GLU A 175 10.07 9.91 19.51
N ALA A 176 10.22 11.21 19.78
CA ALA A 176 9.10 12.10 20.07
C ALA A 176 8.08 12.21 18.92
N LEU A 177 8.51 11.97 17.67
CA LEU A 177 7.60 11.87 16.54
C LEU A 177 6.88 10.52 16.56
N LEU A 178 7.60 9.41 16.75
CA LEU A 178 7.03 8.06 16.75
C LEU A 178 5.91 7.89 17.79
N GLN A 179 6.08 8.47 18.98
CA GLN A 179 5.08 8.47 20.06
C GLN A 179 3.76 9.17 19.68
N GLN A 180 3.77 10.01 18.65
CA GLN A 180 2.59 10.72 18.16
C GLN A 180 1.97 10.08 16.92
N LEU A 181 2.50 8.96 16.43
CA LEU A 181 1.97 8.29 15.25
C LEU A 181 1.07 7.12 15.63
N ASP A 182 0.07 6.88 14.79
CA ASP A 182 -0.77 5.68 14.85
C ASP A 182 -0.26 4.62 13.84
N GLY A 183 0.66 5.00 12.95
CA GLY A 183 1.32 4.10 12.01
C GLY A 183 2.47 4.78 11.26
N LEU A 184 3.38 3.96 10.73
CA LEU A 184 4.56 4.42 10.01
C LEU A 184 4.73 3.61 8.72
N VAL A 185 5.00 4.30 7.61
CA VAL A 185 5.41 3.69 6.35
C VAL A 185 6.88 4.05 6.08
N LEU A 186 7.74 3.07 5.97
CA LEU A 186 9.15 3.22 5.63
C LEU A 186 9.32 3.05 4.12
N ALA A 187 9.73 4.11 3.43
CA ALA A 187 10.05 4.04 2.00
C ALA A 187 11.54 3.71 1.82
N GLY A 188 11.84 2.41 1.81
CA GLY A 188 13.18 1.84 1.66
C GLY A 188 13.73 1.91 0.23
N SER A 189 15.02 1.62 0.08
CA SER A 189 15.69 1.60 -1.23
C SER A 189 15.46 0.27 -1.96
N GLY A 190 15.60 0.25 -3.29
CA GLY A 190 15.50 -0.98 -4.09
C GLY A 190 14.18 -1.71 -3.85
N THR A 191 14.24 -2.96 -3.38
CA THR A 191 13.08 -3.78 -2.99
C THR A 191 12.72 -3.58 -1.51
N GLY A 192 12.63 -2.32 -1.02
CA GLY A 192 12.23 -2.02 0.36
C GLY A 192 13.35 -2.17 1.42
N SER A 193 14.61 -2.12 1.02
CA SER A 193 15.75 -2.30 1.93
C SER A 193 15.90 -1.17 2.96
N LEU A 194 16.19 -1.58 4.19
CA LEU A 194 16.47 -0.73 5.37
C LEU A 194 17.86 -1.06 5.91
N SER A 195 18.57 -0.06 6.43
CA SER A 195 19.89 -0.28 7.06
C SER A 195 19.75 -1.04 8.38
N ALA A 196 20.82 -1.73 8.83
CA ALA A 196 20.83 -2.40 10.12
C ALA A 196 20.58 -1.43 11.30
N ALA A 197 21.10 -0.20 11.20
CA ALA A 197 20.87 0.84 12.20
C ALA A 197 19.40 1.27 12.27
N THR A 198 18.77 1.50 11.12
CA THR A 198 17.33 1.83 11.04
C THR A 198 16.47 0.67 11.57
N LEU A 199 16.83 -0.57 11.22
CA LEU A 199 16.14 -1.75 11.74
C LEU A 199 16.25 -1.87 13.25
N GLY A 200 17.46 -1.70 13.81
CA GLY A 200 17.68 -1.76 15.25
C GLY A 200 16.92 -0.67 16.00
N ALA A 201 16.88 0.55 15.45
CA ALA A 201 16.18 1.68 16.06
C ALA A 201 14.65 1.52 16.03
N LEU A 202 14.08 0.92 14.97
CA LEU A 202 12.64 0.85 14.78
C LEU A 202 12.00 -0.48 15.19
N ALA A 203 12.77 -1.57 15.29
CA ALA A 203 12.23 -2.87 15.71
C ALA A 203 11.50 -2.84 17.07
N PRO A 204 11.97 -2.11 18.11
CA PRO A 204 11.24 -2.01 19.37
C PRO A 204 9.84 -1.36 19.25
N TRP A 205 9.65 -0.51 18.24
CA TRP A 205 8.38 0.20 18.02
C TRP A 205 7.30 -0.69 17.41
N THR A 206 7.67 -1.74 16.68
CA THR A 206 6.71 -2.57 15.93
C THR A 206 5.72 -3.30 16.83
N ALA A 207 6.02 -3.42 18.12
CA ALA A 207 5.13 -4.00 19.13
C ALA A 207 3.83 -3.18 19.35
N HIS A 208 3.86 -1.86 19.10
CA HIS A 208 2.72 -0.96 19.36
C HIS A 208 2.48 0.06 18.25
N LEU A 209 3.44 0.26 17.34
CA LEU A 209 3.34 1.11 16.18
C LEU A 209 3.40 0.25 14.91
N PRO A 210 2.31 0.15 14.13
CA PRO A 210 2.34 -0.51 12.84
C PRO A 210 3.35 0.11 11.87
N CYS A 211 4.42 -0.62 11.58
CA CYS A 211 5.49 -0.19 10.69
C CYS A 211 5.46 -0.99 9.39
N VAL A 212 4.95 -0.37 8.31
CA VAL A 212 4.93 -0.94 6.97
C VAL A 212 6.22 -0.62 6.23
N VAL A 213 6.82 -1.61 5.58
CA VAL A 213 7.96 -1.41 4.70
C VAL A 213 7.48 -1.41 3.25
N ALA A 214 7.76 -0.32 2.55
CA ALA A 214 7.50 -0.15 1.12
C ALA A 214 8.80 0.19 0.41
N SER A 215 8.84 -0.01 -0.91
CA SER A 215 9.90 0.57 -1.72
C SER A 215 9.60 2.04 -2.01
N ARG A 216 10.63 2.90 -2.02
CA ARG A 216 10.53 4.26 -2.57
C ARG A 216 10.42 4.29 -4.09
N CYS A 217 10.68 3.18 -4.76
CA CYS A 217 10.50 3.06 -6.21
C CYS A 217 9.03 3.21 -6.61
N GLY A 218 8.78 3.68 -7.83
CA GLY A 218 7.42 3.96 -8.31
C GLY A 218 6.57 2.69 -8.56
N CYS A 219 7.21 1.54 -8.74
CA CYS A 219 6.60 0.24 -8.97
C CYS A 219 7.54 -0.90 -8.52
N GLY A 220 7.01 -2.13 -8.49
CA GLY A 220 7.73 -3.33 -8.08
C GLY A 220 7.45 -3.73 -6.63
N ALA A 221 7.88 -4.93 -6.27
CA ALA A 221 7.65 -5.49 -4.95
C ALA A 221 8.55 -4.86 -3.87
N ASN A 222 8.07 -4.86 -2.62
CA ASN A 222 8.77 -4.39 -1.43
C ASN A 222 9.67 -5.47 -0.77
N HIS A 223 9.87 -6.60 -1.43
CA HIS A 223 10.82 -7.66 -1.09
C HIS A 223 11.08 -8.51 -2.35
N ASP A 224 12.11 -9.35 -2.31
CA ASP A 224 12.44 -10.28 -3.39
C ASP A 224 13.21 -11.47 -2.80
N ASP A 225 12.46 -12.46 -2.29
CA ASP A 225 13.03 -13.67 -1.71
C ASP A 225 13.64 -14.61 -2.76
N PHE A 226 13.30 -14.40 -4.03
CA PHE A 226 13.86 -15.18 -5.13
C PHE A 226 15.33 -14.82 -5.36
N CYS A 227 15.65 -13.52 -5.48
CA CYS A 227 17.04 -13.08 -5.64
C CYS A 227 17.78 -12.93 -4.29
N TYR A 228 17.07 -12.61 -3.21
CA TYR A 228 17.64 -12.29 -1.90
C TYR A 228 16.95 -13.10 -0.79
N ARG A 229 17.41 -14.33 -0.56
CA ARG A 229 16.83 -15.23 0.46
C ARG A 229 16.68 -14.54 1.82
N GLY A 230 15.48 -14.63 2.40
CA GLY A 230 15.16 -14.04 3.71
C GLY A 230 14.95 -12.52 3.65
N SER A 231 14.75 -11.94 2.47
CA SER A 231 14.41 -10.52 2.29
C SER A 231 13.10 -10.14 2.99
N LEU A 232 12.16 -11.09 3.11
CA LEU A 232 10.92 -10.92 3.85
C LEU A 232 11.09 -11.18 5.36
N GLU A 233 11.59 -12.37 5.71
CA GLU A 233 11.68 -12.86 7.09
C GLU A 233 12.52 -11.94 7.99
N LYS A 234 13.58 -11.33 7.45
CA LYS A 234 14.44 -10.40 8.21
C LYS A 234 13.69 -9.18 8.76
N TYR A 235 12.54 -8.84 8.18
CA TYR A 235 11.67 -7.77 8.60
C TYR A 235 10.48 -8.29 9.42
N GLU A 236 9.76 -9.29 8.91
CA GLU A 236 8.56 -9.81 9.59
C GLU A 236 8.89 -10.44 10.95
N ASN A 237 10.05 -11.09 11.10
CA ASN A 237 10.52 -11.62 12.39
C ASN A 237 10.81 -10.51 13.43
N ARG A 238 10.89 -9.25 12.99
CA ARG A 238 11.06 -8.07 13.85
C ARG A 238 9.78 -7.22 13.94
N GLY A 239 8.64 -7.77 13.51
CA GLY A 239 7.32 -7.14 13.60
C GLY A 239 7.00 -6.11 12.51
N PHE A 240 7.88 -5.92 11.53
CA PHE A 240 7.57 -5.06 10.37
C PHE A 240 6.56 -5.73 9.44
N ILE A 241 5.81 -4.91 8.70
CA ILE A 241 4.74 -5.36 7.80
C ILE A 241 5.17 -5.18 6.35
N LEU A 242 5.30 -6.28 5.62
CA LEU A 242 5.59 -6.27 4.18
C LEU A 242 4.44 -6.86 3.36
N ARG A 243 3.76 -7.87 3.91
CA ARG A 243 2.67 -8.58 3.26
C ARG A 243 1.29 -8.08 3.67
N GLY A 244 0.27 -8.69 3.07
CA GLY A 244 -1.12 -8.41 3.37
C GLY A 244 -1.65 -7.27 2.49
N GLY A 245 -1.25 -7.26 1.22
CA GLY A 245 -1.65 -6.27 0.23
C GLY A 245 -0.81 -5.00 0.20
N TYR A 246 0.37 -5.00 0.81
CA TYR A 246 1.37 -3.93 0.72
C TYR A 246 2.47 -4.21 -0.30
N GLU A 247 2.56 -5.44 -0.79
CA GLU A 247 3.70 -6.00 -1.51
C GLU A 247 4.09 -5.14 -2.71
N GLU A 248 3.11 -4.67 -3.48
CA GLU A 248 3.33 -3.86 -4.70
C GLU A 248 2.89 -2.40 -4.53
N LEU A 249 2.53 -1.98 -3.31
CA LEU A 249 2.09 -0.63 -3.05
C LEU A 249 3.29 0.29 -2.90
N ASN A 250 3.22 1.44 -3.56
CA ASN A 250 4.18 2.51 -3.28
C ASN A 250 3.89 3.13 -1.90
N PRO A 251 4.77 4.01 -1.37
CA PRO A 251 4.62 4.53 -0.01
C PRO A 251 3.33 5.32 0.21
N LEU A 252 2.87 6.05 -0.82
CA LEU A 252 1.63 6.84 -0.75
C LEU A 252 0.40 5.94 -0.63
N GLN A 253 0.35 4.86 -1.41
CA GLN A 253 -0.72 3.89 -1.34
C GLN A 253 -0.68 3.04 -0.10
N ALA A 254 0.52 2.60 0.32
CA ALA A 254 0.72 1.87 1.56
C ALA A 254 0.21 2.71 2.75
N ARG A 255 0.52 4.01 2.76
CA ARG A 255 -0.04 4.94 3.75
C ARG A 255 -1.55 5.01 3.68
N ALA A 256 -2.12 5.18 2.48
CA ALA A 256 -3.57 5.22 2.33
C ALA A 256 -4.24 3.95 2.85
N LEU A 257 -3.72 2.77 2.52
CA LEU A 257 -4.22 1.50 3.02
C LEU A 257 -4.08 1.38 4.53
N LEU A 258 -2.94 1.79 5.11
CA LEU A 258 -2.73 1.76 6.56
C LEU A 258 -3.69 2.69 7.31
N VAL A 259 -3.91 3.92 6.82
CA VAL A 259 -4.91 4.84 7.37
C VAL A 259 -6.30 4.19 7.38
N MET A 260 -6.71 3.59 6.26
CA MET A 260 -8.01 2.92 6.14
C MET A 260 -8.11 1.73 7.11
N ARG A 261 -7.04 0.98 7.32
CA ARG A 261 -7.01 -0.17 8.25
C ARG A 261 -7.14 0.26 9.69
N LEU A 262 -6.38 1.26 10.10
CA LEU A 262 -6.43 1.79 11.46
C LEU A 262 -7.80 2.42 11.76
N ALA A 263 -8.35 3.16 10.80
CA ALA A 263 -9.71 3.70 10.92
C ALA A 263 -10.79 2.61 11.03
N ALA A 264 -10.57 1.44 10.41
CA ALA A 264 -11.50 0.30 10.47
C ALA A 264 -11.43 -0.49 11.78
N LEU A 265 -10.26 -0.50 12.43
CA LEU A 265 -10.05 -1.10 13.75
C LEU A 265 -10.67 -0.24 14.87
N GLY A 266 -10.79 1.07 14.64
CA GLY A 266 -11.09 2.04 15.70
C GLY A 266 -9.89 2.20 16.64
N ARG A 267 -9.89 3.23 17.50
CA ARG A 267 -8.80 3.49 18.46
C ARG A 267 -8.61 2.41 19.55
N ALA A 268 -9.26 1.25 19.44
CA ALA A 268 -9.32 0.24 20.49
C ALA A 268 -8.05 -0.63 20.64
N LEU A 269 -6.89 -0.16 20.16
CA LEU A 269 -5.59 -0.83 20.28
C LEU A 269 -4.47 0.16 20.65
N VAL A 270 -4.74 1.05 21.61
CA VAL A 270 -3.70 1.78 22.34
C VAL A 270 -3.84 1.47 23.82
#